data_AF-A0AAT9GVB6-F1
#
_entry.id   AF-A0AAT9GVB6-F1
#
_cell.length_a   1.000
_cell.length_b   1.000
_cell.length_c   1.000
_cell.angle_alpha   90.00
_cell.angle_beta   90.00
_cell.angle_gamma   90.00
#
_symmetry.space_group_name_H-M   'P 1'
#
loop_
_entity.id
_entity.type
_entity.pdbx_description
1 polymer ?
#
loop_
_entity_poly.entity_id
_entity_poly.type
_entity_poly.pdbx_seq_one_letter_code
_entity_poly.pdbx_strand_id
1 'polypeptide(L)'
;MEKEKSKFNYCPKCGYKLTDHFNFCPNCGYSLYTIREEEKEYYITDYLLSFLDYLNQQIVDAKKNAIIQNLLVDYYLEIENEIRLLFVLDKRLLDNLDKVIDVIVYLLREKKKSVSIVLISKEKEISEIENELKYIMDKLSLVLDKVDIELYVYKGYVRQEPLD
;
A
#
# COMPACT_ATOMS: atom_id res chain seq x y z
N MET A 1 18.92 14.73 -12.90
CA MET A 1 17.96 14.00 -12.04
C MET A 1 17.22 15.03 -11.20
N GLU A 2 16.00 15.38 -11.61
CA GLU A 2 15.11 16.26 -10.83
C GLU A 2 14.51 15.46 -9.67
N LYS A 3 14.78 15.90 -8.43
CA LYS A 3 14.21 15.31 -7.21
C LYS A 3 12.76 15.75 -7.08
N GLU A 4 11.83 14.80 -7.07
CA GLU A 4 10.40 15.05 -6.87
C GLU A 4 10.13 15.73 -5.52
N LYS A 5 9.33 16.80 -5.57
CA LYS A 5 9.10 17.76 -4.48
C LYS A 5 8.06 17.22 -3.48
N SER A 6 8.44 17.02 -2.22
CA SER A 6 7.51 16.63 -1.14
C SER A 6 6.63 17.81 -0.68
N LYS A 7 5.40 17.93 -1.19
CA LYS A 7 4.38 18.88 -0.70
C LYS A 7 3.68 18.36 0.57
N PHE A 8 4.35 18.31 1.71
CA PHE A 8 3.67 18.13 3.00
C PHE A 8 3.89 19.37 3.86
N ASN A 9 2.81 19.94 4.40
CA ASN A 9 2.90 21.02 5.40
C ASN A 9 3.15 20.46 6.82
N TYR A 10 2.91 19.17 7.05
CA TYR A 10 3.12 18.48 8.33
C TYR A 10 3.64 17.05 8.09
N CYS A 11 4.51 16.57 8.98
CA CYS A 11 5.01 15.20 8.97
C CYS A 11 3.86 14.25 9.32
N PRO A 12 3.58 13.22 8.50
CA PRO A 12 2.49 12.29 8.77
C PRO A 12 2.74 11.44 10.02
N LYS A 13 4.02 11.13 10.35
CA LYS A 13 4.36 10.32 11.52
C LYS A 13 4.19 11.05 12.85
N CYS A 14 4.62 12.31 12.95
CA CYS A 14 4.69 13.01 14.25
C CYS A 14 3.96 14.36 14.30
N GLY A 15 3.28 14.77 13.22
CA GLY A 15 2.54 16.03 13.14
C GLY A 15 3.42 17.30 13.11
N TYR A 16 4.74 17.16 13.03
CA TYR A 16 5.65 18.31 13.01
C TYR A 16 5.43 19.15 11.75
N LYS A 17 5.28 20.46 11.90
CA LYS A 17 5.08 21.38 10.77
C LYS A 17 6.33 21.42 9.90
N LEU A 18 6.21 21.01 8.64
CA LEU A 18 7.30 21.01 7.67
C LEU A 18 7.30 22.36 6.96
N THR A 19 8.35 23.14 7.16
CA THR A 19 8.53 24.47 6.55
C THR A 19 9.34 24.44 5.26
N ASP A 20 10.12 23.37 5.03
CA ASP A 20 11.06 23.23 3.91
C ASP A 20 10.99 21.85 3.23
N HIS A 21 11.79 21.71 2.17
CA HIS A 21 11.98 20.49 1.38
C HIS A 21 12.84 19.48 2.13
N PHE A 22 12.28 18.89 3.18
CA PHE A 22 12.96 17.89 3.96
C PHE A 22 12.78 16.50 3.36
N ASN A 23 13.89 15.80 3.20
CA ASN A 23 13.93 14.38 2.82
C ASN A 23 13.53 13.46 3.98
N PHE A 24 13.77 13.96 5.20
CA PHE A 24 13.44 13.32 6.46
C PHE A 24 12.90 14.37 7.42
N CYS A 25 11.86 14.04 8.19
CA CYS A 25 11.32 14.94 9.20
C CYS A 25 12.42 15.30 10.21
N PRO A 26 12.75 16.59 10.41
CA PRO A 26 13.82 16.99 11.33
C PRO A 26 13.49 16.69 12.79
N ASN A 27 12.21 16.45 13.12
CA ASN A 27 11.77 16.16 14.47
C ASN A 27 11.82 14.66 14.84
N CYS A 28 11.56 13.76 13.88
CA CYS A 28 11.43 12.33 14.18
C CYS A 28 12.18 11.40 13.22
N GLY A 29 12.89 11.95 12.23
CA GLY A 29 13.64 11.17 11.23
C GLY A 29 12.79 10.47 10.17
N TYR A 30 11.46 10.62 10.19
CA TYR A 30 10.57 9.96 9.20
C TYR A 30 10.91 10.36 7.77
N SER A 31 11.11 9.37 6.89
CA SER A 31 11.36 9.65 5.47
C SER A 31 10.14 10.25 4.81
N LEU A 32 10.29 11.47 4.27
CA LEU A 32 9.22 12.21 3.60
C LEU A 32 9.15 11.94 2.09
N TYR A 33 9.98 11.01 1.61
CA TYR A 33 9.97 10.55 0.23
C TYR A 33 8.84 9.55 -0.02
N THR A 34 8.22 9.67 -1.19
CA THR A 34 7.40 8.59 -1.77
C THR A 34 8.31 7.41 -2.13
N ILE A 35 7.82 6.19 -1.91
CA ILE A 35 8.56 4.96 -2.26
C ILE A 35 8.68 4.89 -3.78
N ARG A 36 9.89 4.61 -4.29
CA ARG A 36 10.14 4.47 -5.74
C ARG A 36 9.44 3.22 -6.27
N GLU A 37 8.99 3.26 -7.53
CA GLU A 37 8.28 2.13 -8.17
C GLU A 37 9.07 0.81 -8.13
N GLU A 38 10.39 0.86 -8.31
CA GLU A 38 11.28 -0.31 -8.21
C GLU A 38 11.28 -0.93 -6.79
N GLU A 39 11.19 -0.10 -5.76
CA GLU A 39 11.11 -0.57 -4.37
C GLU A 39 9.73 -1.16 -4.07
N LYS A 40 8.66 -0.56 -4.61
CA LYS A 40 7.30 -1.11 -4.48
C LYS A 40 7.19 -2.52 -5.02
N GLU A 41 7.79 -2.75 -6.18
CA GLU A 41 7.80 -4.06 -6.83
C GLU A 41 8.42 -5.14 -5.93
N TYR A 42 9.48 -4.81 -5.21
CA TYR A 42 10.11 -5.74 -4.28
C TYR A 42 9.19 -6.14 -3.13
N TYR A 43 8.51 -5.17 -2.50
CA TYR A 43 7.59 -5.43 -1.40
C TYR A 43 6.35 -6.21 -1.85
N ILE A 44 5.82 -5.89 -3.03
CA ILE A 44 4.69 -6.60 -3.64
C ILE A 44 5.10 -8.04 -3.98
N THR A 45 6.27 -8.24 -4.56
CA THR A 45 6.77 -9.58 -4.92
C THR A 45 6.94 -10.45 -3.68
N ASP A 46 7.47 -9.90 -2.59
CA ASP A 46 7.62 -10.61 -1.31
C ASP A 46 6.28 -11.07 -0.72
N TYR A 47 5.29 -10.18 -0.74
CA TYR A 47 3.93 -10.52 -0.37
C TYR A 47 3.36 -11.61 -1.30
N LEU A 48 3.49 -11.46 -2.62
CA LEU A 48 2.93 -12.40 -3.59
C LEU A 48 3.53 -13.79 -3.43
N LEU A 49 4.85 -13.89 -3.23
CA LEU A 49 5.51 -15.17 -2.98
C LEU A 49 4.97 -15.82 -1.69
N SER A 50 4.87 -15.04 -0.62
CA SER A 50 4.30 -15.52 0.65
C SER A 50 2.83 -15.95 0.51
N PHE A 51 2.05 -15.25 -0.32
CA PHE A 51 0.63 -15.54 -0.55
C PHE A 51 0.43 -16.79 -1.42
N LEU A 52 1.24 -16.92 -2.49
CA LEU A 52 1.14 -18.03 -3.44
C LEU A 52 1.43 -19.38 -2.80
N ASP A 53 2.28 -19.43 -1.77
CA ASP A 53 2.56 -20.66 -1.01
C ASP A 53 1.31 -21.27 -0.36
N TYR A 54 0.29 -20.45 -0.09
CA TYR A 54 -0.97 -20.87 0.53
C TYR A 54 -2.17 -20.75 -0.40
N LEU A 55 -1.97 -20.31 -1.65
CA LEU A 55 -3.05 -20.11 -2.59
C LEU A 55 -3.60 -21.46 -3.07
N ASN A 56 -4.89 -21.68 -2.83
CA ASN A 56 -5.63 -22.87 -3.25
C ASN A 56 -6.72 -22.58 -4.30
N GLN A 57 -6.75 -21.37 -4.86
CA GLN A 57 -7.73 -20.93 -5.86
C GLN A 57 -7.05 -20.59 -7.19
N GLN A 58 -7.79 -20.69 -8.30
CA GLN A 58 -7.29 -20.25 -9.60
C GLN A 58 -7.14 -18.73 -9.66
N ILE A 59 -6.03 -18.27 -10.21
CA ILE A 59 -5.83 -16.87 -10.61
C ILE A 59 -6.59 -16.61 -11.89
N VAL A 60 -7.48 -15.62 -11.85
CA VAL A 60 -8.31 -15.18 -12.99
C VAL A 60 -7.63 -14.05 -13.75
N ASP A 61 -7.09 -13.07 -13.03
CA ASP A 61 -6.41 -11.91 -13.61
C ASP A 61 -5.37 -11.36 -12.62
N ALA A 62 -4.29 -10.78 -13.14
CA ALA A 62 -3.25 -10.17 -12.33
C ALA A 62 -2.60 -9.02 -13.10
N LYS A 63 -2.61 -7.82 -12.52
CA LYS A 63 -2.13 -6.60 -13.19
C LYS A 63 -1.34 -5.73 -12.21
N LYS A 64 -0.07 -5.51 -12.51
CA LYS A 64 0.74 -4.46 -11.88
C LYS A 64 0.27 -3.09 -12.37
N ASN A 65 0.26 -2.09 -11.50
CA ASN A 65 -0.05 -0.70 -11.82
C ASN A 65 -1.40 -0.56 -12.56
N ALA A 66 -2.42 -1.26 -12.05
CA ALA A 66 -3.75 -1.27 -12.63
C ALA A 66 -4.44 0.09 -12.42
N ILE A 67 -5.02 0.64 -13.50
CA ILE A 67 -5.86 1.85 -13.41
C ILE A 67 -7.32 1.42 -13.34
N ILE A 68 -7.98 1.72 -12.23
CA ILE A 68 -9.40 1.41 -12.00
C ILE A 68 -10.10 2.70 -11.60
N GLN A 69 -11.09 3.14 -12.38
CA GLN A 69 -11.81 4.40 -12.16
C GLN A 69 -10.89 5.63 -11.89
N ASN A 70 -9.75 5.71 -12.57
CA ASN A 70 -8.72 6.75 -12.39
C ASN A 70 -7.90 6.67 -11.09
N LEU A 71 -8.00 5.58 -10.34
CA LEU A 71 -7.07 5.24 -9.26
C LEU A 71 -5.99 4.29 -9.78
N LEU A 72 -4.74 4.61 -9.48
CA LEU A 72 -3.62 3.70 -9.66
C LEU A 72 -3.53 2.75 -8.46
N VAL A 73 -3.76 1.47 -8.71
CA VAL A 73 -3.58 0.37 -7.75
C VAL A 73 -2.21 -0.27 -8.03
N ASP A 74 -1.37 -0.41 -7.02
CA ASP A 74 -0.01 -0.93 -7.22
C ASP A 74 -0.02 -2.35 -7.80
N TYR A 75 -0.94 -3.19 -7.29
CA TYR A 75 -1.17 -4.50 -7.88
C TYR A 75 -2.61 -4.95 -7.68
N TYR A 76 -3.22 -5.42 -8.76
CA TYR A 76 -4.55 -6.00 -8.80
C TYR A 76 -4.41 -7.51 -8.97
N LEU A 77 -5.01 -8.28 -8.07
CA LEU A 77 -5.08 -9.73 -8.15
C LEU A 77 -6.54 -10.17 -8.05
N GLU A 78 -7.03 -10.84 -9.09
CA GLU A 78 -8.35 -11.45 -9.10
C GLU A 78 -8.19 -12.96 -9.08
N ILE A 79 -8.72 -13.59 -8.03
CA ILE A 79 -8.86 -15.05 -7.92
C ILE A 79 -10.34 -15.43 -8.04
N GLU A 80 -10.65 -16.72 -7.99
CA GLU A 80 -12.01 -17.24 -8.21
C GLU A 80 -13.09 -16.48 -7.44
N ASN A 81 -12.92 -16.31 -6.12
CA ASN A 81 -13.96 -15.76 -5.25
C ASN A 81 -13.62 -14.39 -4.64
N GLU A 82 -12.41 -13.89 -4.86
CA GLU A 82 -11.88 -12.71 -4.18
C GLU A 82 -11.11 -11.82 -5.16
N ILE A 83 -11.18 -10.50 -4.94
CA ILE A 83 -10.32 -9.51 -5.56
C ILE A 83 -9.45 -8.90 -4.46
N ARG A 84 -8.13 -8.99 -4.62
CA ARG A 84 -7.15 -8.37 -3.74
C ARG A 84 -6.57 -7.12 -4.40
N LEU A 85 -6.76 -5.97 -3.75
CA LEU A 85 -6.15 -4.70 -4.12
C LEU A 85 -4.93 -4.46 -3.23
N LEU A 86 -3.74 -4.56 -3.79
CA LEU A 86 -2.50 -4.36 -3.06
C LEU A 86 -2.06 -2.90 -3.20
N PHE A 87 -1.76 -2.28 -2.08
CA PHE A 87 -1.21 -0.93 -2.00
C PHE A 87 0.03 -0.93 -1.12
N VAL A 88 1.11 -0.34 -1.60
CA VAL A 88 2.24 -0.02 -0.73
C VAL A 88 1.88 1.21 0.10
N LEU A 89 2.10 1.12 1.41
CA LEU A 89 1.87 2.20 2.36
C LEU A 89 2.83 3.36 2.07
N ASP A 90 2.33 4.35 1.35
CA ASP A 90 3.03 5.59 1.04
C ASP A 90 2.06 6.78 1.04
N LYS A 91 2.61 7.98 0.82
CA LYS A 91 1.82 9.21 0.66
C LYS A 91 0.70 9.07 -0.37
N ARG A 92 0.98 8.45 -1.53
CA ARG A 92 0.07 8.42 -2.66
C ARG A 92 -1.21 7.69 -2.28
N LEU A 93 -1.11 6.59 -1.52
CA LEU A 93 -2.27 5.91 -0.96
C LEU A 93 -3.06 6.84 -0.03
N LEU A 94 -2.40 7.45 0.95
CA LEU A 94 -3.04 8.30 1.95
C LEU A 94 -3.78 9.49 1.31
N ASP A 95 -3.20 10.11 0.28
CA ASP A 95 -3.78 11.23 -0.46
C ASP A 95 -4.98 10.81 -1.35
N ASN A 96 -5.18 9.52 -1.61
CA ASN A 96 -6.22 9.01 -2.53
C ASN A 96 -7.23 8.06 -1.86
N LEU A 97 -7.32 8.02 -0.54
CA LEU A 97 -8.23 7.11 0.17
C LEU A 97 -9.70 7.25 -0.24
N ASP A 98 -10.18 8.47 -0.52
CA ASP A 98 -11.56 8.66 -0.96
C ASP A 98 -11.81 7.95 -2.32
N LYS A 99 -10.84 7.94 -3.23
CA LYS A 99 -10.93 7.19 -4.51
C LYS A 99 -10.79 5.68 -4.31
N VAL A 100 -10.03 5.24 -3.30
CA VAL A 100 -9.95 3.83 -2.93
C VAL A 100 -11.33 3.31 -2.56
N ILE A 101 -12.10 4.10 -1.78
CA ILE A 101 -13.49 3.79 -1.43
C ILE A 101 -14.36 3.67 -2.70
N ASP A 102 -14.26 4.62 -3.62
CA ASP A 102 -15.03 4.59 -4.88
C ASP A 102 -14.76 3.31 -5.69
N VAL A 103 -13.49 2.91 -5.81
CA VAL A 103 -13.08 1.67 -6.49
C VAL A 103 -13.61 0.44 -5.78
N ILE A 104 -13.55 0.40 -4.44
CA ILE A 104 -14.10 -0.72 -3.66
C ILE A 104 -15.60 -0.86 -3.90
N VAL A 105 -16.35 0.24 -3.78
CA VAL A 105 -17.81 0.24 -3.99
C VAL A 105 -18.16 -0.24 -5.40
N TYR A 106 -17.40 0.20 -6.39
CA TYR A 106 -17.54 -0.28 -7.77
C TYR A 106 -17.30 -1.78 -7.90
N LEU A 107 -16.20 -2.30 -7.36
CA LEU A 107 -15.87 -3.73 -7.49
C LEU A 107 -16.88 -4.60 -6.77
N LEU A 108 -17.31 -4.21 -5.56
CA LEU A 108 -18.36 -4.91 -4.81
C LEU A 108 -19.68 -4.99 -5.60
N ARG A 109 -20.00 -3.94 -6.38
CA ARG A 109 -21.21 -3.90 -7.21
C ARG A 109 -21.10 -4.77 -8.47
N GLU A 110 -19.98 -4.71 -9.16
CA GLU A 110 -19.85 -5.27 -10.51
C GLU A 110 -19.31 -6.70 -10.54
N LYS A 111 -18.45 -7.09 -9.58
CA LYS A 111 -17.65 -8.32 -9.71
C LYS A 111 -18.23 -9.54 -8.99
N LYS A 112 -19.26 -9.39 -8.14
CA LYS A 112 -19.85 -10.48 -7.32
C LYS A 112 -18.79 -11.34 -6.59
N LYS A 113 -17.70 -10.72 -6.18
CA LYS A 113 -16.57 -11.32 -5.44
C LYS A 113 -16.36 -10.53 -4.15
N SER A 114 -15.75 -11.16 -3.14
CA SER A 114 -15.24 -10.40 -2.00
C SER A 114 -14.11 -9.48 -2.47
N VAL A 115 -13.91 -8.39 -1.75
CA VAL A 115 -12.82 -7.44 -2.01
C VAL A 115 -11.98 -7.34 -0.75
N SER A 116 -10.67 -7.52 -0.91
CA SER A 116 -9.69 -7.38 0.16
C SER A 116 -8.68 -6.32 -0.20
N ILE A 117 -8.28 -5.53 0.79
CA ILE A 117 -7.25 -4.51 0.67
C ILE A 117 -6.02 -5.04 1.38
N VAL A 118 -4.92 -5.18 0.66
CA VAL A 118 -3.65 -5.58 1.22
C VAL A 118 -2.76 -4.35 1.32
N LEU A 119 -2.50 -3.91 2.54
CA LEU A 119 -1.60 -2.81 2.85
C LEU A 119 -0.20 -3.36 3.05
N ILE A 120 0.75 -2.95 2.23
CA ILE A 120 2.13 -3.44 2.25
C ILE A 120 3.03 -2.35 2.83
N SER A 121 3.57 -2.60 4.02
CA SER A 121 4.52 -1.70 4.67
C SER A 121 5.96 -2.05 4.31
N LYS A 122 6.79 -1.04 4.05
CA LYS A 122 8.25 -1.18 4.02
C LYS A 122 8.86 -1.30 5.43
N GLU A 123 8.17 -0.74 6.43
CA GLU A 123 8.66 -0.75 7.81
C GLU A 123 8.51 -2.17 8.37
N LYS A 124 9.39 -2.53 9.33
CA LYS A 124 9.47 -3.89 9.86
C LYS A 124 8.60 -4.10 11.10
N GLU A 125 8.16 -3.02 11.73
CA GLU A 125 7.31 -3.07 12.91
C GLU A 125 6.01 -2.29 12.71
N ILE A 126 4.90 -2.80 13.24
CA ILE A 126 3.58 -2.17 13.16
C ILE A 126 3.59 -0.81 13.87
N SER A 127 4.33 -0.70 14.98
CA SER A 127 4.49 0.53 15.79
C SER A 127 4.98 1.72 14.95
N GLU A 128 5.70 1.47 13.86
CA GLU A 128 6.25 2.52 13.00
C GLU A 128 5.21 3.16 12.08
N ILE A 129 4.07 2.49 11.87
CA ILE A 129 2.98 2.87 10.95
C ILE A 129 1.60 2.96 11.62
N GLU A 130 1.54 2.89 12.96
CA GLU A 130 0.27 2.88 13.71
C GLU A 130 -0.63 4.08 13.37
N ASN A 131 -0.04 5.26 13.18
CA ASN A 131 -0.80 6.48 12.87
C ASN A 131 -1.41 6.42 11.46
N GLU A 132 -0.63 5.98 10.47
CA GLU A 132 -1.08 5.77 9.10
C GLU A 132 -2.20 4.72 9.05
N LEU A 133 -2.03 3.60 9.75
CA LEU A 133 -3.05 2.55 9.84
C LEU A 133 -4.34 3.09 10.45
N LYS A 134 -4.24 3.80 11.57
CA LYS A 134 -5.41 4.41 12.21
C LYS A 134 -6.14 5.35 11.25
N TYR A 135 -5.40 6.22 10.55
CA TYR A 135 -5.98 7.13 9.57
C TYR A 135 -6.70 6.40 8.42
N ILE A 136 -6.10 5.33 7.90
CA ILE A 136 -6.69 4.50 6.85
C ILE A 136 -7.97 3.83 7.37
N MET A 137 -7.93 3.21 8.55
CA MET A 137 -9.08 2.54 9.14
C MET A 137 -10.23 3.51 9.41
N ASP A 138 -9.95 4.70 9.95
CA ASP A 138 -10.95 5.74 10.18
C ASP A 138 -11.63 6.17 8.86
N LYS A 139 -10.85 6.31 7.79
CA LYS A 139 -11.35 6.69 6.46
C LYS A 139 -12.15 5.59 5.78
N LEU A 140 -11.68 4.34 5.87
CA LEU A 140 -12.34 3.19 5.26
C LEU A 140 -13.52 2.66 6.08
N SER A 141 -13.77 3.22 7.27
CA SER A 141 -14.85 2.81 8.19
C SER A 141 -16.23 2.63 7.52
N LEU A 142 -16.52 3.40 6.47
CA LEU A 142 -17.77 3.32 5.70
C LEU A 142 -17.95 2.03 4.89
N VAL A 143 -16.86 1.28 4.65
CA VAL A 143 -16.85 0.05 3.85
C VAL A 143 -16.25 -1.15 4.58
N LEU A 144 -15.73 -0.97 5.81
CA LEU A 144 -15.06 -2.04 6.59
C LEU A 144 -15.93 -3.28 6.84
N ASP A 145 -17.25 -3.13 6.86
CA ASP A 145 -18.18 -4.25 7.03
C ASP A 145 -18.25 -5.17 5.79
N LYS A 146 -17.69 -4.74 4.66
CA LYS A 146 -17.80 -5.40 3.35
C LYS A 146 -16.45 -5.76 2.74
N VAL A 147 -15.34 -5.34 3.35
CA VAL A 147 -13.99 -5.59 2.85
C VAL A 147 -13.09 -6.09 3.97
N ASP A 148 -12.24 -7.05 3.62
CA ASP A 148 -11.17 -7.48 4.52
C ASP A 148 -9.95 -6.57 4.31
N ILE A 149 -9.33 -6.14 5.41
CA ILE A 149 -8.07 -5.37 5.36
C ILE A 149 -6.96 -6.21 5.97
N GLU A 150 -5.96 -6.51 5.16
CA GLU A 150 -4.77 -7.26 5.54
C GLU A 150 -3.56 -6.31 5.58
N LEU A 151 -2.77 -6.40 6.64
CA LEU A 151 -1.49 -5.70 6.75
C LEU A 151 -0.35 -6.70 6.53
N TYR A 152 0.43 -6.47 5.48
CA TYR A 152 1.68 -7.17 5.23
C TYR A 152 2.87 -6.27 5.57
N VAL A 153 3.72 -6.73 6.47
CA VAL A 153 4.95 -6.06 6.88
C VAL A 153 6.10 -6.75 6.17
N TYR A 154 6.84 -6.00 5.38
CA TYR A 154 7.94 -6.52 4.59
C TYR A 154 9.06 -7.11 5.46
N LYS A 155 9.50 -8.34 5.16
CA LYS A 155 10.43 -9.08 6.04
C LYS A 155 11.91 -9.02 5.64
N GLY A 156 12.25 -8.54 4.44
CA GLY A 156 13.64 -8.55 3.96
C GLY A 156 14.01 -9.87 3.28
N TYR A 157 14.36 -9.85 2.00
CA TYR A 157 15.26 -10.85 1.43
C TYR A 157 16.65 -10.49 1.90
N VAL A 158 17.29 -11.40 2.62
CA VAL A 158 18.74 -11.40 2.72
C VAL A 158 19.23 -11.71 1.31
N ARG A 159 19.69 -10.70 0.56
CA ARG A 159 20.55 -10.95 -0.58
C ARG A 159 21.76 -11.71 -0.03
N GLN A 160 21.84 -13.01 -0.28
CA GLN A 160 23.14 -13.65 -0.29
C GLN A 160 23.86 -13.03 -1.49
N GLU A 161 24.83 -12.16 -1.21
CA GLU A 161 25.78 -11.77 -2.24
C GLU A 161 26.38 -13.05 -2.83
N PRO A 162 26.55 -13.16 -4.15
CA PRO A 162 27.32 -14.25 -4.70
C PRO A 162 28.70 -14.24 -4.03
N LEU A 163 29.09 -15.37 -3.45
CA LEU A 163 30.47 -15.57 -3.00
C LEU A 163 31.36 -15.43 -4.25
N ASP A 164 32.16 -14.36 -4.28
CA ASP A 164 33.26 -14.16 -5.23
C ASP A 164 34.22 -15.36 -5.24
#